data_AF-A0ABD1DL37-F1
#
_entry.id   AF-A0ABD1DL37-F1
#
_cell.length_a   1.000
_cell.length_b   1.000
_cell.length_c   1.000
_cell.angle_alpha   90.00
_cell.angle_beta   90.00
_cell.angle_gamma   90.00
#
_symmetry.space_group_name_H-M   'P 1'
#
loop_
_entity.id
_entity.type
_entity.pdbx_description
1 polymer ?
#
loop_
_entity_poly.entity_id
_entity_poly.type
_entity_poly.pdbx_seq_one_letter_code
_entity_poly.pdbx_strand_id
1 'polypeptide(L)'
;MVQLVNATRNIYSPLYRTYDMVPQGICKSRRIPIFDNILTQSNPFQLSNPERGAIFWQSWNSSSFKKFADCKFYLQAPPKMGLYLTVTQAQLRKNSQGICIDSIVVKKSNEKKFLFCESDENNAPRVFSDDGGQMRITINLDSTLPLSYLNSTLEVQFVVTVKRDCDTEGFEPCEEDEDDSCIGKGFFNDGIVNCPKCTDEKSCTEDSEQVPIVNPSNVLLSAIISLFATMVLPNDNALRV
;
A
#
# COMPACT_ATOMS: atom_id res chain seq x y z
N MET A 1 15.39 -26.66 -4.12
CA MET A 1 15.05 -25.40 -4.80
C MET A 1 13.61 -25.09 -4.42
N VAL A 2 13.39 -24.30 -3.38
CA VAL A 2 12.04 -23.98 -2.89
C VAL A 2 11.90 -22.47 -2.97
N GLN A 3 11.26 -21.99 -4.05
CA GLN A 3 10.70 -20.65 -4.11
C GLN A 3 9.44 -20.68 -3.24
N LEU A 4 9.54 -20.15 -2.02
CA LEU A 4 8.35 -19.77 -1.26
C LEU A 4 7.96 -18.37 -1.74
N VAL A 5 6.83 -18.36 -2.45
CA VAL A 5 6.11 -17.21 -2.97
C VAL A 5 5.81 -16.28 -1.79
N ASN A 6 6.48 -15.13 -1.74
CA ASN A 6 6.00 -14.02 -0.92
C ASN A 6 4.66 -13.58 -1.50
N ALA A 7 3.60 -13.69 -0.72
CA ALA A 7 2.30 -13.15 -1.04
C ALA A 7 2.44 -11.64 -1.23
N THR A 8 2.48 -11.19 -2.48
CA THR A 8 2.23 -9.80 -2.82
C THR A 8 0.74 -9.57 -2.60
N ARG A 9 0.38 -8.85 -1.53
CA ARG A 9 -0.90 -8.12 -1.48
C ARG A 9 -0.83 -7.00 -2.53
N ASN A 10 -0.84 -7.38 -3.80
CA ASN A 10 -0.97 -6.44 -4.90
C ASN A 10 -2.44 -6.03 -4.93
N ILE A 11 -2.75 -4.94 -4.24
CA ILE A 11 -4.03 -4.26 -4.41
C ILE A 11 -4.03 -3.76 -5.86
N TYR A 12 -4.75 -4.46 -6.73
CA TYR A 12 -4.90 -4.06 -8.12
C TYR A 12 -6.13 -3.18 -8.22
N SER A 13 -5.91 -1.87 -8.33
CA SER A 13 -6.94 -0.90 -8.65
C SER A 13 -6.49 -0.08 -9.87
N PRO A 14 -7.36 0.10 -10.89
CA PRO A 14 -7.04 0.89 -12.08
C PRO A 14 -6.81 2.38 -11.76
N LEU A 15 -7.21 2.82 -10.57
CA LEU A 15 -7.04 4.19 -10.07
C LEU A 15 -5.62 4.45 -9.55
N TYR A 16 -4.86 3.39 -9.25
CA TYR A 16 -3.54 3.53 -8.63
C TYR A 16 -2.43 2.99 -9.52
N ARG A 17 -1.31 3.70 -9.50
CA ARG A 17 -0.04 3.17 -9.98
C ARG A 17 0.79 2.67 -8.81
N THR A 18 1.16 1.40 -8.84
CA THR A 18 1.97 0.77 -7.80
C THR A 18 3.47 0.85 -8.11
N TYR A 19 4.25 1.17 -7.09
CA TYR A 19 5.70 1.33 -7.11
C TYR A 19 6.35 0.42 -6.07
N ASP A 20 7.07 -0.61 -6.52
CA ASP A 20 7.95 -1.39 -5.66
C ASP A 20 9.26 -0.61 -5.46
N MET A 21 9.54 -0.17 -4.24
CA MET A 21 10.58 0.84 -4.04
C MET A 21 12.00 0.34 -4.36
N VAL A 22 12.33 -0.91 -4.04
CA VAL A 22 13.66 -1.48 -4.31
C VAL A 22 13.86 -1.82 -5.80
N PRO A 23 13.02 -2.65 -6.45
CA PRO A 23 13.19 -3.00 -7.86
C PRO A 23 13.18 -1.80 -8.80
N GLN A 24 12.43 -0.74 -8.45
CA GLN A 24 12.32 0.47 -9.24
C GLN A 24 13.38 1.53 -8.88
N GLY A 25 14.34 1.21 -8.00
CA GLY A 25 15.49 2.06 -7.69
C GLY A 25 15.19 3.27 -6.79
N ILE A 26 14.01 3.32 -6.18
CA ILE A 26 13.62 4.35 -5.19
C ILE A 26 14.45 4.17 -3.91
N CYS A 27 14.62 2.92 -3.49
CA CYS A 27 15.54 2.51 -2.42
C CYS A 27 16.86 2.04 -3.04
N LYS A 28 17.95 2.77 -2.79
CA LYS A 28 19.26 2.42 -3.35
C LYS A 28 19.93 1.25 -2.63
N SER A 29 20.70 0.45 -3.37
CA SER A 29 21.59 -0.57 -2.80
C SER A 29 22.87 0.07 -2.26
N ARG A 30 23.32 -0.31 -1.06
CA ARG A 30 24.58 0.18 -0.44
C ARG A 30 25.85 -0.26 -1.18
N ARG A 31 25.76 -1.27 -2.06
CA ARG A 31 26.92 -1.95 -2.64
C ARG A 31 27.44 -1.37 -3.96
N ILE A 32 26.85 -0.30 -4.49
CA ILE A 32 27.26 0.26 -5.79
C ILE A 32 27.72 1.72 -5.64
N PRO A 33 28.94 1.97 -5.13
CA PRO A 33 29.48 3.32 -4.96
C PRO A 33 29.89 4.01 -6.29
N ILE A 34 29.77 3.34 -7.44
CA ILE A 34 30.43 3.78 -8.69
C ILE A 34 29.52 4.65 -9.58
N PHE A 35 28.20 4.70 -9.31
CA PHE A 35 27.24 5.53 -10.07
C PHE A 35 26.38 6.47 -9.20
N ASP A 36 26.79 6.72 -7.96
CA ASP A 36 25.91 7.33 -6.96
C ASP A 36 25.66 8.85 -7.13
N ASN A 37 26.40 9.53 -8.00
CA ASN A 37 26.20 10.96 -8.27
C ASN A 37 25.07 11.28 -9.28
N ILE A 38 24.43 10.27 -9.90
CA ILE A 38 23.45 10.52 -10.98
C ILE A 38 21.99 10.23 -10.57
N LEU A 39 21.75 9.58 -9.42
CA LEU A 39 20.40 9.12 -9.06
C LEU A 39 20.05 9.37 -7.58
N THR A 40 20.38 10.51 -6.98
CA THR A 40 19.36 11.04 -6.07
C THR A 40 18.12 11.18 -6.94
N GLN A 41 16.97 10.62 -6.56
CA GLN A 41 15.72 10.89 -7.25
C GLN A 41 15.36 12.35 -6.92
N SER A 42 16.11 13.26 -7.53
CA SER A 42 16.00 14.71 -7.40
C SER A 42 14.71 15.17 -8.06
N ASN A 43 14.30 14.45 -9.11
CA ASN A 43 13.02 14.65 -9.76
C ASN A 43 11.91 14.03 -8.90
N PRO A 44 10.93 14.83 -8.47
CA PRO A 44 9.81 14.30 -7.71
C PRO A 44 8.93 13.40 -8.57
N PHE A 45 8.28 12.43 -7.93
CA PHE A 45 7.16 11.70 -8.50
C PHE A 45 6.00 12.67 -8.71
N GLN A 46 5.70 12.94 -9.97
CA GLN A 46 4.62 13.83 -10.39
C GLN A 46 3.30 13.07 -10.40
N LEU A 47 2.34 13.51 -9.59
CA LEU A 47 0.96 13.03 -9.63
C LEU A 47 0.13 13.90 -10.57
N SER A 48 0.41 13.82 -11.87
CA SER A 48 -0.15 14.76 -12.87
C SER A 48 -1.65 14.63 -13.12
N ASN A 49 -2.25 13.47 -12.85
CA ASN A 49 -3.69 13.24 -12.97
C ASN A 49 -4.31 13.18 -11.57
N PRO A 50 -5.16 14.15 -11.18
CA PRO A 50 -5.81 14.16 -9.86
C PRO A 50 -6.75 12.99 -9.58
N GLU A 51 -7.21 12.29 -10.62
CA GLU A 51 -8.05 11.09 -10.52
C GLU A 51 -7.22 9.79 -10.42
N ARG A 52 -5.89 9.90 -10.31
CA ARG A 52 -5.00 8.74 -10.12
C ARG A 52 -4.11 8.89 -8.90
N GLY A 53 -4.13 7.85 -8.07
CA GLY A 53 -3.25 7.72 -6.92
C GLY A 53 -1.96 6.99 -7.24
N ALA A 54 -1.07 6.96 -6.26
CA ALA A 54 0.16 6.16 -6.29
C ALA A 54 0.29 5.34 -5.01
N ILE A 55 0.60 4.06 -5.14
CA ILE A 55 0.89 3.17 -4.02
C ILE A 55 2.39 2.87 -4.04
N PHE A 56 3.08 3.17 -2.96
CA PHE A 56 4.49 2.80 -2.80
C PHE A 56 4.58 1.70 -1.74
N TRP A 57 5.16 0.57 -2.09
CA TRP A 57 5.25 -0.57 -1.19
C TRP A 57 6.68 -1.13 -1.16
N GLN A 58 7.08 -1.60 0.02
CA GLN A 58 8.30 -2.37 0.18
C GLN A 58 8.28 -3.23 1.43
N SER A 59 8.75 -4.47 1.29
CA SER A 59 9.07 -5.36 2.41
C SER A 59 10.54 -5.78 2.37
N TRP A 60 11.17 -5.87 3.54
CA TRP A 60 12.55 -6.35 3.70
C TRP A 60 12.63 -7.46 4.73
N ASN A 61 13.29 -8.56 4.38
CA ASN A 61 13.63 -9.62 5.33
C ASN A 61 15.02 -9.37 5.93
N SER A 62 15.39 -10.22 6.90
CA SER A 62 16.67 -10.20 7.61
C SER A 62 17.93 -10.18 6.73
N SER A 63 17.83 -10.62 5.48
CA SER A 63 18.94 -10.62 4.50
C SER A 63 18.90 -9.44 3.53
N SER A 64 17.72 -8.94 3.18
CA SER A 64 17.56 -7.88 2.19
C SER A 64 17.75 -6.49 2.80
N PHE A 65 17.26 -6.24 4.03
CA PHE A 65 17.35 -4.89 4.64
C PHE A 65 18.80 -4.40 4.80
N LYS A 66 19.75 -5.32 5.03
CA LYS A 66 21.19 -5.02 5.13
C LYS A 66 21.82 -4.52 3.84
N LYS A 67 21.16 -4.75 2.70
CA LYS A 67 21.71 -4.44 1.36
C LYS A 67 21.29 -3.05 0.88
N PHE A 68 20.27 -2.43 1.47
CA PHE A 68 19.71 -1.18 0.98
C PHE A 68 20.02 -0.01 1.92
N ALA A 69 20.38 1.12 1.31
CA ALA A 69 20.53 2.40 1.99
C ALA A 69 19.15 2.99 2.30
N ASP A 70 19.14 4.14 2.95
CA ASP A 70 17.92 4.88 3.21
C ASP A 70 17.18 5.17 1.89
N CYS A 71 15.86 4.95 1.89
CA CYS A 71 15.01 5.29 0.76
C CYS A 71 14.62 6.76 0.87
N LYS A 72 14.80 7.54 -0.19
CA LYS A 72 14.46 8.96 -0.17
C LYS A 72 13.83 9.37 -1.49
N PHE A 73 12.60 9.83 -1.43
CA PHE A 73 11.85 10.29 -2.60
C PHE A 73 10.97 11.49 -2.29
N TYR A 74 10.56 12.16 -3.36
CA TYR A 74 9.80 13.40 -3.33
C TYR A 74 8.50 13.20 -4.10
N LEU A 75 7.41 13.73 -3.59
CA LEU A 75 6.10 13.74 -4.21
C LEU A 75 5.76 15.18 -4.61
N GLN A 76 5.11 15.33 -5.75
CA GLN A 76 4.68 16.61 -6.28
C GLN A 76 3.28 16.48 -6.89
N ALA A 77 2.33 17.26 -6.36
CA ALA A 77 1.02 17.47 -6.96
C ALA A 77 1.09 18.47 -8.13
N PRO A 78 0.04 18.52 -8.97
CA PRO A 78 -0.12 19.58 -9.96
C PRO A 78 -0.12 20.98 -9.30
N PRO A 79 0.15 22.05 -10.08
CA PRO A 79 0.14 23.41 -9.55
C PRO A 79 -1.19 23.77 -8.88
N LYS A 80 -1.12 24.43 -7.71
CA LYS A 80 -2.28 24.84 -6.90
C LYS A 80 -3.13 23.69 -6.34
N MET A 81 -2.56 22.49 -6.24
CA MET A 81 -3.21 21.33 -5.61
C MET A 81 -2.34 20.82 -4.47
N GLY A 82 -2.99 20.14 -3.53
CA GLY A 82 -2.35 19.50 -2.39
C GLY A 82 -2.13 18.01 -2.58
N LEU A 83 -1.60 17.37 -1.53
CA LEU A 83 -1.44 15.92 -1.44
C LEU A 83 -2.00 15.40 -0.12
N TYR A 84 -2.66 14.25 -0.20
CA TYR A 84 -2.76 13.32 0.92
C TYR A 84 -1.69 12.23 0.78
N LEU A 85 -1.06 11.89 1.90
CA LEU A 85 -0.19 10.75 2.07
C LEU A 85 -0.73 9.90 3.22
N THR A 86 -1.27 8.74 2.89
CA THR A 86 -1.76 7.76 3.86
C THR A 86 -0.74 6.65 4.06
N VAL A 87 -0.33 6.44 5.30
CA VAL A 87 0.51 5.31 5.70
C VAL A 87 -0.41 4.18 6.14
N THR A 88 -0.68 3.27 5.21
CA THR A 88 -1.52 2.09 5.47
C THR A 88 -0.76 1.00 6.22
N GLN A 89 0.54 0.86 5.96
CA GLN A 89 1.40 -0.09 6.67
C GLN A 89 2.71 0.56 7.08
N ALA A 90 3.06 0.46 8.37
CA ALA A 90 4.41 0.67 8.85
C ALA A 90 4.73 -0.36 9.95
N GLN A 91 5.72 -1.21 9.69
CA GLN A 91 6.24 -2.20 10.63
C GLN A 91 7.77 -2.08 10.64
N LEU A 92 8.27 -1.15 11.45
CA LEU A 92 9.71 -0.88 11.61
C LEU A 92 10.15 -1.12 13.05
N ARG A 93 11.45 -1.28 13.28
CA ARG A 93 11.97 -1.66 14.61
C ARG A 93 11.93 -0.51 15.60
N LYS A 94 11.64 -0.87 16.86
CA LYS A 94 11.80 -0.05 18.05
C LYS A 94 12.75 -0.70 19.04
N ASN A 95 13.39 0.10 19.88
CA ASN A 95 14.11 -0.39 21.05
C ASN A 95 13.15 -0.66 22.21
N SER A 96 13.67 -1.17 23.33
CA SER A 96 12.89 -1.48 24.53
C SER A 96 12.27 -0.26 25.22
N GLN A 97 12.71 0.96 24.86
CA GLN A 97 12.15 2.22 25.36
C GLN A 97 11.05 2.77 24.43
N GLY A 98 10.68 2.03 23.38
CA GLY A 98 9.71 2.46 22.38
C GLY A 98 10.26 3.44 21.35
N ILE A 99 11.56 3.72 21.35
CA ILE A 99 12.20 4.63 20.41
C ILE A 99 12.47 3.89 19.10
N CYS A 100 12.10 4.52 17.98
CA CYS A 100 12.34 4.00 16.64
C CYS A 100 13.84 3.78 16.37
N ILE A 101 14.22 2.55 16.04
CA ILE A 101 15.56 2.18 15.53
C ILE A 101 15.59 2.47 14.03
N ASP A 102 14.60 1.94 13.32
CA ASP A 102 14.32 2.28 11.93
C ASP A 102 13.20 3.32 11.92
N SER A 103 13.18 4.23 10.95
CA SER A 103 12.19 5.31 10.97
C SER A 103 11.71 5.73 9.59
N ILE A 104 10.48 6.22 9.54
CA ILE A 104 9.92 6.97 8.43
C ILE A 104 9.89 8.43 8.85
N VAL A 105 10.36 9.31 7.97
CA VAL A 105 10.28 10.76 8.11
C VAL A 105 9.48 11.32 6.95
N VAL A 106 8.34 11.91 7.26
CA VAL A 106 7.53 12.69 6.32
C VAL A 106 7.83 14.16 6.55
N LYS A 107 8.29 14.86 5.51
CA LYS A 107 8.49 16.31 5.52
C LYS A 107 7.52 16.97 4.55
N LYS A 108 6.73 17.92 5.05
CA LYS A 108 5.76 18.73 4.29
C LYS A 108 6.41 19.99 3.69
N SER A 109 5.68 20.69 2.82
CA SER A 109 6.11 21.95 2.18
C SER A 109 6.41 23.06 3.20
N ASN A 110 5.64 23.12 4.29
CA ASN A 110 5.83 24.05 5.40
C ASN A 110 7.02 23.70 6.33
N GLU A 111 7.95 22.86 5.88
CA GLU A 111 9.12 22.37 6.63
C GLU A 111 8.82 21.52 7.87
N LYS A 112 7.54 21.28 8.21
CA LYS A 112 7.15 20.40 9.33
C LYS A 112 7.55 18.95 9.03
N LYS A 113 8.13 18.29 10.04
CA LYS A 113 8.62 16.91 9.95
C LYS A 113 7.89 16.03 10.95
N PHE A 114 7.57 14.82 10.52
CA PHE A 114 6.95 13.79 11.34
C PHE A 114 7.80 12.54 11.28
N LEU A 115 8.21 12.02 12.44
CA LEU A 115 9.01 10.80 12.57
C LEU A 115 8.19 9.72 13.27
N PHE A 116 8.21 8.50 12.73
CA PHE A 116 7.51 7.34 13.29
C PHE A 116 8.08 6.04 12.72
N CYS A 117 7.66 4.90 13.26
CA CYS A 117 8.11 3.56 12.85
C CYS A 117 6.99 2.51 12.88
N GLU A 118 5.76 2.92 13.16
CA GLU A 118 4.59 2.05 13.13
C GLU A 118 3.36 2.83 12.63
N SER A 119 2.34 2.09 12.21
CA SER A 119 0.98 2.62 12.01
C SER A 119 0.37 3.03 13.36
N ASP A 120 -0.72 3.80 13.36
CA ASP A 120 -1.30 4.34 14.59
C ASP A 120 -1.82 3.24 15.53
N GLU A 121 -2.02 3.59 16.81
CA GLU A 121 -2.62 2.67 17.79
C GLU A 121 -4.00 2.23 17.26
N ASN A 122 -4.22 0.92 17.16
CA ASN A 122 -5.36 0.23 16.49
C ASN A 122 -5.20 -0.08 14.99
N ASN A 123 -3.99 -0.02 14.42
CA ASN A 123 -3.74 -0.25 13.00
C ASN A 123 -4.48 0.74 12.08
N ALA A 124 -4.92 1.88 12.60
CA ALA A 124 -5.52 2.92 11.78
C ALA A 124 -4.45 3.54 10.86
N PRO A 125 -4.76 3.81 9.59
CA PRO A 125 -3.85 4.46 8.68
C PRO A 125 -3.51 5.87 9.18
N ARG A 126 -2.23 6.24 9.11
CA ARG A 126 -1.79 7.59 9.46
C ARG A 126 -1.82 8.48 8.23
N VAL A 127 -2.63 9.53 8.24
CA VAL A 127 -2.82 10.42 7.10
C VAL A 127 -2.09 11.76 7.30
N PHE A 128 -1.38 12.21 6.27
CA PHE A 128 -0.75 13.52 6.23
C PHE A 128 -1.32 14.33 5.06
N SER A 129 -1.74 15.57 5.32
CA SER A 129 -2.15 16.54 4.28
C SER A 129 -1.07 17.59 4.02
N ASP A 130 -0.84 17.99 2.77
CA ASP A 130 0.01 19.13 2.40
C ASP A 130 -0.63 19.96 1.29
N ASP A 131 -1.01 21.20 1.60
CA ASP A 131 -1.68 22.11 0.67
C ASP A 131 -0.71 22.68 -0.38
N GLY A 132 0.59 22.70 -0.06
CA GLY A 132 1.66 23.09 -0.99
C GLY A 132 1.97 22.06 -2.07
N GLY A 133 1.34 20.88 -2.00
CA GLY A 133 1.48 19.83 -2.99
C GLY A 133 2.86 19.18 -3.01
N GLN A 134 3.66 19.31 -1.94
CA GLN A 134 5.03 18.81 -1.87
C GLN A 134 5.30 18.05 -0.58
N MET A 135 5.69 16.79 -0.73
CA MET A 135 6.16 15.98 0.39
C MET A 135 7.46 15.28 0.08
N ARG A 136 8.29 15.10 1.10
CA ARG A 136 9.49 14.28 1.03
C ARG A 136 9.41 13.16 2.06
N ILE A 137 9.59 11.94 1.59
CA ILE A 137 9.58 10.74 2.41
C ILE A 137 11.01 10.24 2.52
N THR A 138 11.42 9.91 3.73
CA THR A 138 12.70 9.26 4.00
C THR A 138 12.48 8.06 4.90
N ILE A 139 12.91 6.88 4.46
CA ILE A 139 12.88 5.64 5.24
C ILE A 139 14.32 5.33 5.63
N ASN A 140 14.63 5.41 6.91
CA ASN A 140 15.95 5.13 7.46
C ASN A 140 15.97 3.71 8.02
N LEU A 141 16.95 2.91 7.59
CA LEU A 141 17.12 1.53 8.04
C LEU A 141 18.50 1.34 8.67
N ASP A 142 18.54 0.98 9.95
CA ASP A 142 19.79 0.70 10.65
C ASP A 142 20.27 -0.73 10.33
N SER A 143 21.14 -0.86 9.32
CA SER A 143 21.69 -2.16 8.94
C SER A 143 22.70 -2.75 9.94
N THR A 144 23.14 -1.97 10.94
CA THR A 144 24.16 -2.42 11.91
C THR A 144 23.57 -3.36 12.94
N LEU A 145 22.28 -3.17 13.26
CA LEU A 145 21.53 -4.05 14.14
C LEU A 145 20.81 -5.13 13.32
N PRO A 146 20.84 -6.42 13.73
CA PRO A 146 20.03 -7.44 13.10
C PRO A 146 18.53 -7.26 13.42
N LEU A 147 17.66 -7.93 12.67
CA LEU A 147 16.27 -8.09 13.10
C LEU A 147 16.20 -9.08 14.28
N SER A 148 15.19 -8.92 15.15
CA SER A 148 15.03 -9.76 16.35
C SER A 148 14.83 -11.23 16.03
N TYR A 149 14.21 -11.54 14.87
CA TYR A 149 13.96 -12.91 14.43
C TYR A 149 14.37 -13.10 12.97
N LEU A 150 14.85 -14.29 12.60
CA LEU A 150 15.31 -14.57 11.23
C LEU A 150 14.20 -14.44 10.17
N ASN A 151 12.97 -14.78 10.53
CA ASN A 151 11.77 -14.71 9.69
C ASN A 151 11.03 -13.37 9.79
N SER A 152 11.48 -12.43 10.64
CA SER A 152 10.83 -11.13 10.73
C SER A 152 11.10 -10.31 9.47
N THR A 153 10.11 -9.46 9.14
CA THR A 153 10.14 -8.55 8.00
C THR A 153 9.87 -7.14 8.47
N LEU A 154 10.54 -6.19 7.84
CA LEU A 154 10.19 -4.78 7.90
C LEU A 154 9.27 -4.49 6.72
N GLU A 155 8.21 -3.72 6.92
CA GLU A 155 7.26 -3.44 5.86
C GLU A 155 6.75 -2.01 5.92
N VAL A 156 6.62 -1.38 4.75
CA VAL A 156 6.02 -0.06 4.60
C VAL A 156 5.10 -0.02 3.38
N GLN A 157 3.99 0.69 3.51
CA GLN A 157 3.09 1.01 2.41
C GLN A 157 2.58 2.44 2.56
N PHE A 158 2.64 3.17 1.46
CA PHE A 158 2.15 4.54 1.34
C PHE A 158 1.16 4.62 0.19
N VAL A 159 0.04 5.28 0.43
CA VAL A 159 -0.94 5.67 -0.59
C VAL A 159 -0.88 7.18 -0.72
N VAL A 160 -0.79 7.67 -1.96
CA VAL A 160 -0.71 9.09 -2.26
C VAL A 160 -1.82 9.45 -3.21
N THR A 161 -2.60 10.47 -2.86
CA THR A 161 -3.65 11.06 -3.69
C THR A 161 -3.48 12.58 -3.76
N VAL A 162 -3.96 13.16 -4.86
CA VAL A 162 -4.00 14.60 -5.03
C VAL A 162 -5.26 15.12 -4.35
N LYS A 163 -5.11 16.16 -3.52
CA LYS A 163 -6.25 16.91 -2.97
C LYS A 163 -6.40 18.27 -3.66
N ARG A 164 -7.61 18.79 -3.70
CA ARG A 164 -7.94 20.07 -4.36
C ARG A 164 -9.21 20.68 -3.79
N ASP A 165 -9.55 21.86 -4.28
CA ASP A 165 -10.82 22.54 -4.00
C ASP A 165 -12.05 21.72 -4.42
N CYS A 166 -13.08 21.78 -3.58
CA CYS A 166 -14.34 21.04 -3.71
C CYS A 166 -15.34 21.64 -4.72
N ASP A 167 -14.92 22.62 -5.52
CA ASP A 167 -15.74 23.29 -6.53
C ASP A 167 -15.82 22.53 -7.87
N THR A 168 -15.03 21.46 -8.00
CA THR A 168 -14.85 20.75 -9.26
C THR A 168 -15.72 19.50 -9.33
N GLU A 169 -16.48 19.35 -10.42
CA GLU A 169 -17.27 18.13 -10.67
C GLU A 169 -16.36 16.89 -10.71
N GLY A 170 -16.84 15.77 -10.17
CA GLY A 170 -16.08 14.52 -10.11
C GLY A 170 -15.21 14.35 -8.87
N PHE A 171 -15.28 15.29 -7.92
CA PHE A 171 -14.55 15.23 -6.64
C PHE A 171 -15.53 15.21 -5.45
N GLU A 172 -15.09 14.60 -4.35
CA GLU A 172 -15.85 14.47 -3.09
C GLU A 172 -14.96 14.82 -1.88
N PRO A 173 -15.55 15.39 -0.81
CA PRO A 173 -14.81 15.91 0.33
C PRO A 173 -14.29 14.79 1.24
N CYS A 174 -13.00 14.87 1.59
CA CYS A 174 -12.38 14.10 2.65
C CYS A 174 -12.70 14.68 4.04
N GLU A 175 -12.83 15.99 4.17
CA GLU A 175 -13.08 16.67 5.45
C GLU A 175 -14.25 17.64 5.29
N GLU A 176 -15.29 17.48 6.11
CA GLU A 176 -16.58 18.20 5.96
C GLU A 176 -16.46 19.73 6.08
N ASP A 177 -15.44 20.21 6.80
CA ASP A 177 -15.24 21.64 7.12
C ASP A 177 -14.10 22.30 6.31
N GLU A 178 -13.52 21.60 5.33
CA GLU A 178 -12.38 22.10 4.54
C GLU A 178 -12.70 22.15 3.04
N ASP A 179 -12.85 23.37 2.50
CA ASP A 179 -13.20 23.61 1.09
C ASP A 179 -12.11 23.16 0.09
N ASP A 180 -10.86 22.97 0.55
CA ASP A 180 -9.68 22.54 -0.22
C ASP A 180 -9.32 21.05 0.01
N SER A 181 -10.27 20.28 0.54
CA SER A 181 -10.10 18.90 0.99
C SER A 181 -10.92 17.92 0.15
N CYS A 182 -10.80 17.97 -1.18
CA CYS A 182 -11.50 17.07 -2.08
C CYS A 182 -10.57 16.17 -2.89
N ILE A 183 -10.97 14.89 -3.06
CA ILE A 183 -10.29 13.91 -3.91
C ILE A 183 -11.27 13.34 -4.95
N GLY A 184 -10.75 12.68 -5.99
CA GLY A 184 -11.62 12.13 -7.04
C GLY A 184 -12.62 11.12 -6.48
N LYS A 185 -13.88 11.20 -6.89
CA LYS A 185 -14.97 10.31 -6.44
C LYS A 185 -14.67 8.82 -6.60
N GLY A 186 -13.84 8.46 -7.57
CA GLY A 186 -13.43 7.08 -7.80
C GLY A 186 -12.71 6.44 -6.62
N PHE A 187 -12.07 7.24 -5.75
CA PHE A 187 -11.37 6.76 -4.56
C PHE A 187 -12.29 6.43 -3.38
N PHE A 188 -13.59 6.76 -3.47
CA PHE A 188 -14.53 6.48 -2.40
C PHE A 188 -15.07 5.06 -2.53
N ASN A 189 -15.05 4.30 -1.43
CA ASN A 189 -15.47 2.90 -1.36
C ASN A 189 -14.70 1.98 -2.32
N ASP A 190 -13.43 2.27 -2.57
CA ASP A 190 -12.55 1.43 -3.38
C ASP A 190 -11.73 0.44 -2.54
N GLY A 191 -11.87 0.53 -1.21
CA GLY A 191 -11.21 -0.33 -0.23
C GLY A 191 -9.80 0.13 0.13
N ILE A 192 -9.40 1.33 -0.28
CA ILE A 192 -8.11 1.94 0.03
C ILE A 192 -8.36 3.28 0.71
N VAL A 193 -7.85 3.42 1.94
CA VAL A 193 -7.99 4.68 2.69
C VAL A 193 -7.04 5.74 2.13
N ASN A 194 -7.61 6.87 1.72
CA ASN A 194 -6.91 8.06 1.24
C ASN A 194 -7.19 9.26 2.15
N CYS A 195 -8.40 9.35 2.72
CA CYS A 195 -8.81 10.50 3.52
C CYS A 195 -8.50 10.34 5.02
N PRO A 196 -8.29 11.45 5.76
CA PRO A 196 -8.26 11.43 7.22
C PRO A 196 -9.55 10.84 7.79
N LYS A 197 -9.45 10.11 8.92
CA LYS A 197 -10.58 9.44 9.57
C LYS A 197 -11.33 8.44 8.66
N CYS A 198 -10.72 8.09 7.52
CA CYS A 198 -11.25 7.15 6.54
C CYS A 198 -12.64 7.53 6.04
N THR A 199 -12.90 8.82 5.84
CA THR A 199 -14.18 9.33 5.34
C THR A 199 -14.51 8.89 3.92
N ASP A 200 -13.49 8.49 3.14
CA ASP A 200 -13.66 7.86 1.83
C ASP A 200 -14.11 6.40 1.92
N GLU A 201 -13.95 5.77 3.08
CA GLU A 201 -14.24 4.37 3.32
C GLU A 201 -15.25 4.19 4.47
N LYS A 202 -15.78 2.97 4.62
CA LYS A 202 -16.76 2.70 5.69
C LYS A 202 -16.13 2.49 7.06
N SER A 203 -14.85 2.11 7.09
CA SER A 203 -14.10 1.85 8.32
C SER A 203 -12.60 2.05 8.10
N CYS A 204 -11.89 2.42 9.17
CA CYS A 204 -10.43 2.48 9.20
C CYS A 204 -9.76 1.13 9.53
N THR A 205 -10.54 0.12 9.88
CA THR A 205 -10.02 -1.23 10.15
C THR A 205 -10.07 -2.06 8.87
N GLU A 206 -9.09 -2.95 8.66
CA GLU A 206 -9.17 -3.98 7.62
C GLU A 206 -10.37 -4.91 7.90
N ASP A 207 -11.58 -4.49 7.54
CA ASP A 207 -12.63 -5.43 7.20
C ASP A 207 -12.22 -6.01 5.85
N SER A 208 -11.28 -6.97 5.89
CA SER A 208 -11.10 -7.90 4.79
C SER A 208 -12.39 -8.69 4.65
N GLU A 209 -13.40 -8.12 3.97
CA GLU A 209 -14.30 -8.92 3.16
C GLU A 209 -13.39 -9.63 2.16
N GLN A 210 -12.94 -10.81 2.54
CA GLN A 210 -12.28 -11.74 1.66
C GLN A 210 -13.28 -12.02 0.55
N VAL A 211 -13.19 -11.31 -0.57
CA VAL A 211 -13.80 -11.78 -1.81
C VAL A 211 -13.18 -13.16 -2.03
N PRO A 212 -13.96 -14.26 -1.93
CA PRO A 212 -13.39 -15.57 -2.07
C PRO A 212 -12.74 -15.63 -3.44
N ILE A 213 -11.42 -15.85 -3.48
CA ILE A 213 -10.69 -16.15 -4.69
C ILE A 213 -11.25 -17.49 -5.17
N VAL A 214 -12.24 -17.45 -6.06
CA VAL A 214 -12.69 -18.62 -6.78
C VAL A 214 -11.54 -19.02 -7.69
N ASN A 215 -10.75 -19.98 -7.22
CA ASN A 215 -9.70 -20.60 -8.00
C ASN A 215 -10.37 -21.27 -9.22
N PRO A 216 -10.18 -20.78 -10.46
CA PRO A 216 -10.86 -21.34 -11.64
C PRO A 216 -10.44 -22.79 -11.94
N SER A 217 -9.41 -23.29 -11.25
CA SER A 217 -8.84 -24.63 -11.37
C SER A 217 -9.72 -25.75 -10.77
N ASN A 218 -10.69 -25.42 -9.91
CA ASN A 218 -11.51 -26.43 -9.20
C ASN A 218 -12.96 -26.53 -9.72
N VAL A 219 -13.33 -25.74 -10.73
CA VAL A 219 -14.71 -25.72 -11.28
C VAL A 219 -14.94 -26.84 -12.32
N LEU A 220 -13.93 -27.65 -12.62
CA LEU A 220 -14.02 -28.72 -13.63
C LEU A 220 -14.27 -30.14 -13.10
N LEU A 221 -14.51 -30.31 -11.79
CA LEU A 221 -14.79 -31.64 -11.21
C LEU A 221 -16.14 -31.82 -10.51
N SER A 222 -16.93 -30.76 -10.33
CA SER A 222 -18.27 -30.85 -9.71
C SER A 222 -19.43 -30.93 -10.73
N ALA A 223 -19.20 -30.68 -12.02
CA ALA A 223 -20.22 -30.78 -13.06
C ALA A 223 -20.39 -32.19 -13.66
N ILE A 224 -19.46 -33.12 -13.40
CA ILE A 224 -19.45 -34.44 -14.05
C ILE A 224 -20.17 -35.52 -13.21
N ILE A 225 -20.45 -35.29 -11.92
CA ILE A 225 -21.15 -36.27 -11.08
C ILE A 225 -22.68 -36.21 -11.26
N SER A 226 -23.22 -35.09 -11.78
CA SER A 226 -24.67 -34.92 -12.01
C SER A 226 -25.17 -35.57 -13.31
N LEU A 227 -24.28 -35.90 -14.25
CA LEU A 227 -24.64 -36.48 -15.57
C LEU A 227 -24.62 -38.01 -15.61
N PHE A 228 -24.03 -38.69 -14.63
CA PHE A 228 -24.01 -40.17 -14.58
C PHE A 228 -25.12 -40.78 -13.71
N ALA A 229 -25.83 -39.98 -12.91
CA ALA A 229 -26.96 -40.46 -12.10
C ALA A 229 -28.25 -40.69 -12.92
N THR A 230 -28.29 -40.30 -14.19
CA THR A 230 -29.46 -40.51 -15.08
C THR A 230 -29.27 -41.65 -16.10
N MET A 231 -28.10 -42.29 -16.16
CA MET A 231 -27.84 -43.42 -17.08
C MET A 231 -27.75 -44.80 -16.41
N VAL A 232 -27.96 -44.90 -15.09
CA VAL A 232 -28.06 -46.19 -14.38
C VAL A 232 -29.41 -46.30 -13.67
N LEU A 233 -30.48 -46.33 -14.45
CA LEU A 233 -31.69 -47.05 -14.06
C LEU A 233 -31.84 -48.24 -15.00
N PRO A 234 -31.31 -49.43 -14.64
CA PRO A 234 -31.81 -50.66 -15.19
C PRO A 234 -33.22 -50.86 -14.64
N ASN A 235 -34.16 -50.81 -15.56
CA ASN A 235 -35.43 -51.50 -15.49
C ASN A 235 -35.17 -52.94 -15.00
N ASP A 236 -35.77 -53.35 -13.88
CA ASP A 236 -36.37 -54.68 -13.77
C ASP A 236 -37.22 -54.82 -12.50
N ASN A 237 -38.49 -55.15 -12.77
CA ASN A 237 -39.41 -55.76 -11.83
C ASN A 237 -38.81 -57.06 -11.26
N ALA A 238 -39.02 -57.35 -9.96
CA ALA A 238 -39.57 -58.63 -9.48
C ALA A 238 -39.42 -58.86 -7.95
N LEU A 239 -40.59 -59.02 -7.33
CA LEU A 239 -40.97 -60.04 -6.32
C LEU A 239 -40.41 -60.07 -4.87
N ARG A 240 -41.42 -60.25 -3.97
CA ARG A 240 -41.47 -60.92 -2.64
C ARG A 240 -40.97 -60.06 -1.46
N VAL A 241 -41.73 -59.86 -0.39
CA VAL A 241 -42.79 -60.66 0.29
C VAL A 241 -43.98 -59.80 0.65
#